data_AF-A0A3M1FW55-F1
#
_entry.id   AF-A0A3M1FW55-F1
#
_cell.length_a   1.000
_cell.length_b   1.000
_cell.length_c   1.000
_cell.angle_alpha   90.00
_cell.angle_beta   90.00
_cell.angle_gamma   90.00
#
_symmetry.space_group_name_H-M   'P 1'
#
loop_
_entity.id
_entity.type
_entity.pdbx_description
1 polymer ?
#
loop_
_entity_poly.entity_id
_entity_poly.type
_entity_poly.pdbx_seq_one_letter_code
_entity_poly.pdbx_strand_id
1 'polypeptide(L)'
;MVYAIWQAGWVEMGWRMIAAKNEVSGVLNARDQEALAVLSNIDSVPRLLFGEGWGGLIANPVAGGAKLRYVHNLFFFYLFKCGIVGLAALTIYLFWCFWSLLHIRKLFHMNHFVFLALLATMAPLVVAGWLEPMYKALSFGLVLCLWVAIGYMVQCRRLMGTERYAR
;
A
#
# COMPACT_ATOMS: atom_id res chain seq x y z
N MET A 1 -25.75 -8.92 37.93
CA MET A 1 -25.99 -7.47 37.82
C MET A 1 -24.68 -6.67 37.75
N VAL A 2 -23.73 -6.88 38.68
CA VAL A 2 -22.41 -6.19 38.70
C VAL A 2 -21.59 -6.36 37.41
N TYR A 3 -21.54 -7.57 36.84
CA TYR A 3 -20.82 -7.83 35.57
C TYR A 3 -21.41 -7.06 34.37
N ALA A 4 -22.74 -6.88 34.32
CA ALA A 4 -23.41 -6.16 33.23
C ALA A 4 -23.20 -4.64 33.34
N ILE A 5 -23.20 -4.10 34.57
CA ILE A 5 -22.90 -2.68 34.83
C ILE A 5 -21.42 -2.38 34.53
N TRP A 6 -20.52 -3.29 34.89
CA TRP A 6 -19.11 -3.20 34.52
C TRP A 6 -18.97 -3.15 33.00
N GLN A 7 -19.49 -4.14 32.26
CA GLN A 7 -19.41 -4.15 30.78
C GLN A 7 -20.06 -2.92 30.12
N ALA A 8 -21.19 -2.44 30.63
CA ALA A 8 -21.84 -1.24 30.12
C ALA A 8 -20.95 0.01 30.26
N GLY A 9 -20.23 0.15 31.38
CA GLY A 9 -19.27 1.24 31.58
C GLY A 9 -18.08 1.20 30.61
N TRP A 10 -17.58 0.02 30.26
CA TRP A 10 -16.51 -0.14 29.26
C TRP A 10 -16.98 0.17 27.85
N VAL A 11 -18.22 -0.20 27.51
CA VAL A 11 -18.81 0.11 26.21
C VAL A 11 -18.99 1.61 26.05
N GLU A 12 -19.53 2.30 27.06
CA GLU A 12 -19.69 3.76 27.02
C GLU A 12 -18.34 4.49 26.98
N MET A 13 -17.35 4.05 27.76
CA MET A 13 -15.98 4.55 27.70
C MET A 13 -15.37 4.36 26.31
N GLY A 14 -15.55 3.18 25.71
CA GLY A 14 -15.09 2.86 24.36
C GLY A 14 -15.69 3.79 23.31
N TRP A 15 -17.01 4.02 23.38
CA TRP A 15 -17.69 4.97 22.48
C TRP A 15 -17.18 6.40 22.66
N ARG A 16 -16.97 6.85 23.90
CA ARG A 16 -16.40 8.18 24.19
C ARG A 16 -14.98 8.32 23.63
N MET A 17 -14.15 7.30 23.75
CA MET A 17 -12.79 7.30 23.18
C MET A 17 -12.80 7.36 21.65
N ILE A 18 -13.68 6.59 21.00
CA ILE A 18 -13.84 6.62 19.54
C ILE A 18 -14.36 7.99 19.07
N ALA A 19 -15.36 8.54 19.76
CA ALA A 19 -15.91 9.85 19.47
C ALA A 19 -14.85 10.95 19.63
N ALA A 20 -14.14 10.97 20.76
CA ALA A 20 -13.06 11.94 21.01
C ALA A 20 -11.94 11.83 19.97
N LYS A 21 -11.57 10.62 19.56
CA LYS A 21 -10.61 10.42 18.46
C LYS A 21 -11.13 10.99 17.14
N ASN A 22 -12.39 10.73 16.80
CA ASN A 22 -13.00 11.22 15.56
C ASN A 22 -13.23 12.73 15.55
N GLU A 23 -13.44 13.36 16.71
CA GLU A 23 -13.49 14.82 16.84
C GLU A 23 -12.14 15.47 16.54
N VAL A 24 -11.04 14.87 17.02
CA VAL A 24 -9.68 15.39 16.82
C VAL A 24 -9.17 15.10 15.41
N SER A 25 -9.34 13.86 14.92
CA SER A 25 -8.75 13.40 13.66
C SER A 25 -9.73 13.43 12.48
N GLY A 26 -11.01 13.73 12.69
CA GLY A 26 -12.03 13.64 11.64
C GLY A 26 -12.33 12.22 11.16
N VAL A 27 -13.35 12.09 10.30
CA VAL A 27 -13.85 10.80 9.77
C VAL A 27 -12.77 10.03 8.98
N LEU A 28 -11.87 10.76 8.32
CA LEU A 28 -10.78 10.19 7.53
C LEU A 28 -9.49 10.01 8.33
N ASN A 29 -9.52 10.17 9.65
CA ASN A 29 -8.34 10.09 10.52
C ASN A 29 -7.19 11.02 10.03
N ALA A 30 -7.57 12.22 9.61
CA ALA A 30 -6.75 13.34 9.14
C ALA A 30 -5.89 13.06 7.90
N ARG A 31 -6.20 11.99 7.16
CA ARG A 31 -5.58 11.63 5.87
C ARG A 31 -5.81 12.70 4.78
N ASP A 32 -6.91 13.42 4.86
CA ASP A 32 -7.25 14.57 4.03
C ASP A 32 -6.30 15.75 4.29
N GLN A 33 -6.01 16.04 5.56
CA GLN A 33 -5.07 17.08 5.96
C GLN A 33 -3.63 16.73 5.52
N GLU A 34 -3.24 15.46 5.60
CA GLU A 34 -1.94 15.01 5.09
C GLU A 34 -1.84 15.14 3.57
N ALA A 35 -2.92 14.83 2.83
CA ALA A 35 -2.96 15.01 1.38
C ALA A 35 -2.75 16.49 1.01
N LEU A 36 -3.43 17.40 1.70
CA LEU A 36 -3.25 18.85 1.53
C LEU A 36 -1.82 19.29 1.85
N ALA A 37 -1.22 18.78 2.93
CA ALA A 37 0.17 19.07 3.27
C ALA A 37 1.13 18.62 2.17
N VAL A 38 0.93 17.42 1.60
CA VAL A 38 1.76 16.91 0.49
C VAL A 38 1.63 17.78 -0.74
N LEU A 39 0.40 18.13 -1.13
CA LEU A 39 0.16 18.98 -2.30
C LEU A 39 0.73 20.38 -2.11
N SER A 40 0.61 20.94 -0.90
CA SER A 40 1.17 22.25 -0.54
C SER A 40 2.70 22.26 -0.49
N ASN A 41 3.33 21.10 -0.29
CA ASN A 41 4.79 20.95 -0.31
C ASN A 41 5.36 21.03 -1.75
N ILE A 42 4.53 20.80 -2.78
CA ILE A 42 4.96 20.85 -4.19
C ILE A 42 5.01 22.31 -4.65
N ASP A 43 6.19 22.92 -4.52
CA ASP A 43 6.46 24.32 -4.85
C ASP A 43 7.11 24.53 -6.23
N SER A 44 7.51 23.45 -6.90
CA SER A 44 8.32 23.51 -8.11
C SER A 44 8.12 22.30 -9.02
N VAL A 45 8.36 22.48 -10.32
CA VAL A 45 8.25 21.40 -11.33
C VAL A 45 9.19 20.22 -11.03
N PRO A 46 10.47 20.42 -10.62
CA PRO A 46 11.33 19.29 -10.26
C PRO A 46 10.78 18.50 -9.08
N ARG A 47 10.24 19.18 -8.06
CA ARG A 47 9.62 18.52 -6.91
C ARG A 47 8.33 17.80 -7.28
N LEU A 48 7.56 18.31 -8.24
CA LEU A 48 6.40 17.58 -8.78
C LEU A 48 6.83 16.29 -9.52
N LEU A 49 7.90 16.36 -10.31
CA LEU A 49 8.37 15.23 -11.13
C LEU A 49 9.06 14.16 -10.30
N PHE A 50 9.92 14.56 -9.35
CA PHE A 50 10.83 13.66 -8.63
C PHE A 50 10.60 13.59 -7.12
N GLY A 51 9.74 14.46 -6.56
CA GLY A 51 9.44 14.49 -5.12
C GLY A 51 10.57 15.10 -4.28
N GLU A 52 10.44 14.92 -2.97
CA GLU A 52 11.39 15.36 -1.93
C GLU A 52 12.50 14.33 -1.65
N GLY A 53 12.36 13.11 -2.17
CA GLY A 53 13.25 11.99 -1.88
C GLY A 53 13.04 11.35 -0.50
N TRP A 54 13.77 10.25 -0.27
CA TRP A 54 13.64 9.42 0.93
C TRP A 54 14.01 10.15 2.22
N GLY A 55 14.97 11.09 2.17
CA GLY A 55 15.35 11.95 3.28
C GLY A 55 14.36 13.07 3.61
N GLY A 56 13.41 13.34 2.71
CA GLY A 56 12.42 14.41 2.85
C GLY A 56 11.55 14.29 4.09
N LEU A 57 11.29 15.44 4.72
CA LEU A 57 10.44 15.56 5.90
C LEU A 57 9.26 16.46 5.56
N ILE A 58 8.07 16.05 5.95
CA ILE A 58 6.84 16.83 5.82
C ILE A 58 6.28 17.12 7.20
N ALA A 59 5.83 18.36 7.43
CA ALA A 59 5.11 18.71 8.64
C ALA A 59 3.76 17.98 8.62
N ASN A 60 3.58 17.04 9.54
CA ASN A 60 2.37 16.23 9.57
C ASN A 60 1.33 16.90 10.49
N PRO A 61 0.18 17.34 9.95
CA PRO A 61 -0.86 18.00 10.76
C PRO A 61 -1.44 17.08 11.83
N VAL A 62 -1.47 15.76 11.59
CA VAL A 62 -1.98 14.73 12.51
C VAL A 62 -1.07 14.56 13.74
N ALA A 63 0.22 14.82 13.59
CA ALA A 63 1.20 14.73 14.67
C ALA A 63 1.51 16.11 15.30
N GLY A 64 0.57 17.06 15.23
CA GLY A 64 0.75 18.41 15.78
C GLY A 64 1.84 19.22 15.06
N GLY A 65 2.04 18.98 13.76
CA GLY A 65 3.07 19.66 12.95
C GLY A 65 4.47 19.03 13.04
N ALA A 66 4.61 17.90 13.73
CA ALA A 66 5.89 17.18 13.77
C ALA A 66 6.36 16.80 12.36
N LYS A 67 7.67 16.96 12.11
CA LYS A 67 8.29 16.59 10.84
C LYS A 67 8.42 15.08 10.74
N LEU A 68 7.57 14.45 9.94
CA LEU A 68 7.56 13.01 9.70
C LEU A 68 8.11 12.66 8.31
N ARG A 69 8.55 11.42 8.15
CA ARG A 69 9.05 10.88 6.87
C ARG A 69 7.97 10.13 6.08
N TYR A 70 6.78 9.97 6.63
CA TYR A 70 5.70 9.17 6.06
C TYR A 70 4.37 9.90 6.12
N VAL A 71 3.47 9.47 5.26
CA VAL A 71 2.08 9.90 5.10
C VAL A 71 1.25 8.64 5.02
N HIS A 72 0.02 8.62 5.55
CA HIS A 72 -0.78 7.39 5.66
C HIS A 72 -1.44 6.95 4.35
N ASN A 73 -1.45 7.81 3.33
CA ASN A 73 -1.96 7.47 2.00
C ASN A 73 -0.81 7.10 1.04
N LEU A 74 -0.89 5.90 0.46
CA LEU A 74 0.16 5.31 -0.36
C LEU A 74 0.51 6.18 -1.59
N PHE A 75 -0.51 6.67 -2.28
CA PHE A 75 -0.32 7.47 -3.48
C PHE A 75 0.33 8.81 -3.14
N PHE A 76 -0.12 9.47 -2.07
CA PHE A 76 0.51 10.71 -1.61
C PHE A 76 1.92 10.49 -1.05
N PHE A 77 2.18 9.34 -0.44
CA PHE A 77 3.53 8.97 -0.01
C PHE A 77 4.49 8.84 -1.20
N TYR A 78 4.11 8.08 -2.25
CA TYR A 78 4.95 7.95 -3.45
C TYR A 78 5.06 9.26 -4.23
N LEU A 79 3.99 10.05 -4.29
CA LEU A 79 4.03 11.40 -4.89
C LEU A 79 4.99 12.31 -4.12
N PHE A 80 4.93 12.32 -2.78
CA PHE A 80 5.83 13.11 -1.95
C PHE A 80 7.29 12.66 -2.10
N LYS A 81 7.54 11.34 -2.13
CA LYS A 81 8.91 10.79 -2.13
C LYS A 81 9.57 10.75 -3.49
N CYS A 82 8.82 10.45 -4.54
CA CYS A 82 9.35 10.16 -5.87
C CYS A 82 8.65 10.95 -6.98
N GLY A 83 7.73 11.84 -6.64
CA GLY A 83 6.97 12.65 -7.59
C GLY A 83 6.03 11.84 -8.46
N ILE A 84 5.56 12.47 -9.54
CA ILE A 84 4.69 11.84 -10.54
C ILE A 84 5.38 10.63 -11.19
N VAL A 85 6.70 10.68 -11.39
CA VAL A 85 7.43 9.57 -12.02
C VAL A 85 7.35 8.31 -11.16
N GLY A 86 7.62 8.41 -9.86
CA GLY A 86 7.49 7.28 -8.95
C GLY A 86 6.05 6.81 -8.76
N LEU A 87 5.10 7.76 -8.73
CA LEU A 87 3.67 7.43 -8.67
C LEU A 87 3.20 6.66 -9.90
N ALA A 88 3.63 7.07 -11.09
CA ALA A 88 3.33 6.37 -12.34
C ALA A 88 3.94 4.96 -12.35
N ALA A 89 5.20 4.82 -11.94
CA ALA A 89 5.86 3.52 -11.82
C ALA A 89 5.12 2.59 -10.85
N LEU A 90 4.70 3.09 -9.67
CA LEU A 90 3.88 2.34 -8.73
C LEU A 90 2.55 1.91 -9.36
N THR A 91 1.87 2.83 -10.05
CA THR A 91 0.55 2.56 -10.63
C THR A 91 0.63 1.51 -11.73
N ILE A 92 1.62 1.61 -12.62
CA ILE A 92 1.91 0.60 -13.65
C ILE A 92 2.20 -0.75 -12.99
N TYR A 93 3.00 -0.75 -11.91
CA TYR A 93 3.33 -1.96 -11.18
C TYR A 93 2.10 -2.63 -10.55
N LEU A 94 1.27 -1.86 -9.86
CA LEU A 94 0.03 -2.36 -9.25
C LEU A 94 -0.95 -2.86 -10.31
N PHE A 95 -1.07 -2.15 -11.44
CA PHE A 95 -1.87 -2.59 -12.57
C PHE A 95 -1.36 -3.93 -13.13
N TRP A 96 -0.04 -4.11 -13.23
CA TRP A 96 0.54 -5.37 -13.70
C TRP A 96 0.33 -6.54 -12.72
N CYS A 97 0.54 -6.33 -11.40
CA CYS A 97 0.19 -7.35 -10.40
C CYS A 97 -1.32 -7.68 -10.48
N PHE A 98 -2.20 -6.68 -10.62
CA PHE A 98 -3.65 -6.88 -10.76
C PHE A 98 -4.03 -7.65 -12.03
N TRP A 99 -3.45 -7.28 -13.17
CA TRP A 99 -3.67 -7.96 -14.45
C TRP A 99 -3.24 -9.43 -14.38
N SER A 100 -2.14 -9.71 -13.69
CA SER A 100 -1.65 -11.08 -13.46
C SER A 100 -2.61 -11.90 -12.60
N LEU A 101 -3.28 -11.27 -11.62
CA LEU A 101 -4.33 -11.91 -10.82
C LEU A 101 -5.58 -12.26 -11.64
N LEU A 102 -5.96 -11.46 -12.63
CA LEU A 102 -7.12 -11.80 -13.47
C LEU A 102 -6.92 -13.11 -14.25
N HIS A 103 -5.66 -13.49 -14.47
CA HIS A 103 -5.27 -14.72 -15.16
C HIS A 103 -4.98 -15.89 -14.20
N ILE A 104 -5.27 -15.74 -12.90
CA ILE A 104 -4.87 -16.67 -11.85
C ILE A 104 -5.45 -18.08 -12.01
N ARG A 105 -6.62 -18.22 -12.66
CA ARG A 105 -7.23 -19.53 -12.94
C ARG A 105 -6.36 -20.39 -13.85
N LYS A 106 -5.71 -19.79 -14.85
CA LYS A 106 -4.73 -20.50 -15.70
C LYS A 106 -3.47 -20.87 -14.89
N LEU A 107 -3.03 -19.98 -14.00
CA LEU A 107 -1.87 -20.21 -13.13
C LEU A 107 -2.07 -21.38 -12.16
N PHE A 108 -3.27 -21.55 -11.60
CA PHE A 108 -3.58 -22.65 -10.67
C PHE A 108 -3.29 -24.02 -11.30
N HIS A 109 -3.64 -24.19 -12.58
CA HIS A 109 -3.43 -25.45 -13.29
C HIS A 109 -2.00 -25.64 -13.81
N MET A 110 -1.20 -24.58 -13.92
CA MET A 110 0.16 -24.65 -14.45
C MET A 110 1.23 -24.84 -13.35
N ASN A 111 1.09 -24.13 -12.23
CA ASN A 111 2.06 -24.23 -11.13
C ASN A 111 1.46 -23.74 -9.80
N HIS A 112 1.13 -24.69 -8.92
CA HIS A 112 0.51 -24.43 -7.62
C HIS A 112 1.38 -23.54 -6.71
N PHE A 113 2.70 -23.63 -6.81
CA PHE A 113 3.62 -22.84 -5.98
C PHE A 113 3.58 -21.34 -6.34
N VAL A 114 3.56 -21.04 -7.65
CA VAL A 114 3.45 -19.66 -8.15
C VAL A 114 2.11 -19.05 -7.74
N PHE A 115 1.03 -19.83 -7.81
CA PHE A 115 -0.30 -19.41 -7.34
C PHE A 115 -0.30 -19.03 -5.85
N LEU A 116 0.21 -19.92 -4.97
CA LEU A 116 0.26 -19.69 -3.54
C LEU A 116 1.13 -18.48 -3.18
N ALA A 117 2.25 -18.31 -3.87
CA ALA A 117 3.14 -17.17 -3.65
C ALA A 117 2.46 -15.84 -4.05
N LEU A 118 1.70 -15.82 -5.16
CA LEU A 118 0.93 -14.64 -5.59
C LEU A 118 -0.18 -14.31 -4.58
N LEU A 119 -0.88 -15.31 -4.05
CA LEU A 119 -1.87 -15.13 -3.00
C LEU A 119 -1.24 -14.56 -1.71
N ALA A 120 -0.06 -15.07 -1.32
CA ALA A 120 0.67 -14.58 -0.16
C ALA A 120 1.10 -13.11 -0.28
N THR A 121 1.30 -12.59 -1.50
CA THR A 121 1.60 -11.18 -1.73
C THR A 121 0.39 -10.25 -1.59
N MET A 122 -0.84 -10.77 -1.70
CA MET A 122 -2.05 -9.96 -1.59
C MET A 122 -2.27 -9.43 -0.19
N ALA A 123 -2.00 -10.24 0.84
CA ALA A 123 -2.14 -9.83 2.23
C ALA A 123 -1.29 -8.58 2.58
N PRO A 124 0.04 -8.54 2.32
CA PRO A 124 0.83 -7.34 2.58
C PRO A 124 0.47 -6.18 1.66
N LEU A 125 0.01 -6.40 0.42
CA LEU A 125 -0.44 -5.30 -0.45
C LEU A 125 -1.71 -4.62 0.07
N VAL A 126 -2.70 -5.41 0.53
CA VAL A 126 -3.95 -4.87 1.09
C VAL A 126 -3.70 -4.24 2.45
N VAL A 127 -3.01 -4.95 3.35
CA VAL A 127 -2.77 -4.48 4.72
C VAL A 127 -1.83 -3.28 4.72
N ALA A 128 -0.72 -3.34 4.00
CA ALA A 128 0.24 -2.23 4.01
C ALA A 128 -0.17 -1.08 3.10
N GLY A 129 -1.08 -1.29 2.13
CA GLY A 129 -1.63 -0.23 1.30
C GLY A 129 -2.69 0.62 2.01
N TRP A 130 -3.49 0.01 2.89
CA TRP A 130 -4.66 0.66 3.51
C TRP A 130 -4.62 0.82 5.03
N LEU A 131 -3.96 -0.10 5.74
CA LEU A 131 -4.04 -0.22 7.19
C LEU A 131 -2.77 0.24 7.91
N GLU A 132 -1.58 0.02 7.34
CA GLU A 132 -0.34 0.45 8.00
C GLU A 132 0.14 1.86 7.61
N PRO A 133 0.56 2.68 8.59
CA PRO A 133 1.23 3.97 8.35
C PRO A 133 2.63 3.85 7.74
N MET A 134 3.35 2.78 8.07
CA MET A 134 4.73 2.56 7.65
C MET A 134 4.74 1.49 6.56
N TYR A 135 4.94 1.88 5.31
CA TYR A 135 5.03 1.01 4.12
C TYR A 135 6.21 0.02 4.10
N LYS A 136 6.75 -0.36 5.26
CA LYS A 136 7.80 -1.38 5.41
C LYS A 136 7.30 -2.74 4.93
N ALA A 137 6.11 -3.15 5.38
CA ALA A 137 5.47 -4.39 4.94
C ALA A 137 5.07 -4.36 3.45
N LEU A 138 4.72 -3.17 2.93
CA LEU A 138 4.40 -2.99 1.52
C LEU A 138 5.61 -3.30 0.65
N SER A 139 6.78 -2.75 1.00
CA SER A 139 8.02 -2.95 0.25
C SER A 139 8.36 -4.44 0.14
N PHE A 140 8.16 -5.20 1.22
CA PHE A 140 8.32 -6.66 1.21
C PHE A 140 7.32 -7.35 0.27
N GLY A 141 6.02 -6.99 0.36
CA GLY A 141 4.99 -7.53 -0.53
C GLY A 141 5.23 -7.23 -2.00
N LEU A 142 5.72 -6.03 -2.32
CA LEU A 142 6.10 -5.64 -3.68
C LEU A 142 7.26 -6.49 -4.21
N VAL A 143 8.35 -6.64 -3.44
CA VAL A 143 9.50 -7.47 -3.85
C VAL A 143 9.08 -8.93 -4.08
N LEU A 144 8.20 -9.44 -3.23
CA LEU A 144 7.69 -10.80 -3.36
C LEU A 144 6.78 -10.95 -4.60
N CYS A 145 5.90 -9.98 -4.93
CA CYS A 145 5.12 -10.00 -6.19
C CYS A 145 6.05 -10.01 -7.41
N LEU A 146 7.12 -9.20 -7.39
CA LEU A 146 8.08 -9.13 -8.49
C LEU A 146 8.80 -10.47 -8.70
N TRP A 147 9.27 -11.09 -7.62
CA TRP A 147 9.98 -12.37 -7.71
C TRP A 147 9.09 -13.48 -8.28
N VAL A 148 7.84 -13.55 -7.84
CA VAL A 148 6.85 -14.50 -8.35
C VAL A 148 6.55 -14.25 -9.83
N ALA A 149 6.37 -13.00 -10.22
CA ALA A 149 6.08 -12.64 -11.60
C ALA A 149 7.25 -12.95 -12.56
N ILE A 150 8.50 -12.76 -12.12
CA ILE A 150 9.68 -13.20 -12.87
C ILE A 150 9.69 -14.73 -13.03
N GLY A 151 9.44 -15.47 -11.93
CA GLY A 151 9.35 -16.93 -11.97
C GLY A 151 8.29 -17.43 -12.96
N TYR A 152 7.12 -16.77 -12.99
CA TYR A 152 6.07 -17.05 -13.97
C TYR A 152 6.52 -16.83 -15.42
N MET A 153 7.13 -15.69 -15.73
CA MET A 153 7.61 -15.40 -17.09
C MET A 153 8.62 -16.43 -17.59
N VAL A 154 9.54 -16.85 -16.72
CA VAL A 154 10.52 -17.90 -17.05
C VAL A 154 9.83 -19.24 -17.32
N GLN A 155 8.84 -19.62 -16.50
CA GLN A 155 8.09 -20.87 -16.67
C GLN A 155 7.29 -20.87 -17.98
N CYS A 156 6.58 -19.79 -18.29
CA CYS A 156 5.82 -19.64 -19.54
C CYS A 156 6.74 -19.69 -20.77
N ARG A 157 7.91 -19.04 -20.70
CA ARG A 157 8.88 -19.07 -21.81
C ARG A 157 9.44 -20.48 -22.04
N ARG A 158 9.68 -21.26 -20.98
CA ARG A 158 10.09 -22.67 -21.11
C ARG A 158 9.01 -23.51 -21.81
N LEU A 159 7.75 -23.36 -21.41
CA LEU A 159 6.63 -24.10 -22.00
C LEU A 159 6.42 -23.76 -23.49
N MET A 160 6.53 -22.48 -23.87
CA MET A 160 6.47 -22.07 -25.27
C MET A 160 7.69 -22.53 -26.09
N GLY A 161 8.86 -22.64 -25.46
CA GLY A 161 10.07 -23.16 -26.08
C GLY A 161 10.02 -24.67 -26.35
N THR A 162 9.39 -25.43 -25.46
CA THR A 162 9.20 -26.88 -25.64
C THR A 162 8.18 -27.23 -26.72
N GLU A 163 7.15 -26.41 -26.93
CA GLU A 163 6.20 -26.64 -28.04
C GLU A 163 6.84 -26.49 -29.43
N ARG A 164 7.92 -25.71 -29.56
CA ARG A 164 8.64 -25.57 -30.84
C ARG A 164 9.42 -26.82 -31.26
N TYR A 165 9.73 -27.71 -30.33
CA TYR A 165 10.45 -28.96 -30.62
C TYR A 165 9.52 -30.19 -30.70
N ALA A 166 8.24 -30.02 -30.37
CA ALA A 166 7.24 -31.09 -30.38
C ALA A 166 6.38 -31.11 -31.67
N ARG A 167 6.73 -30.30 -32.68
CA ARG A 167 6.13 -30.31 -34.03
C ARG A 167 7.14 -30.77 -35.06
#